data_AF-A0AAU3Q6Q0-F1
#
_entry.id   AF-A0AAU3Q6Q0-F1
#
_cell.length_a   1.000
_cell.length_b   1.000
_cell.length_c   1.000
_cell.angle_alpha   90.00
_cell.angle_beta   90.00
_cell.angle_gamma   90.00
#
_symmetry.space_group_name_H-M   'P 1'
#
loop_
_entity.id
_entity.type
_entity.pdbx_description
1 polymer ?
#
loop_
_entity_poly.entity_id
_entity_poly.type
_entity_poly.pdbx_seq_one_letter_code
_entity_poly.pdbx_strand_id
1 'polypeptide(L)'
;MTAVGVVDPDRWRAELDDLTGRVGSRFARVETRRTAGRMLAAMVSELPAKNCWSLAEHAGDTSPDAMQHLLSSAVVDDEAHLEELIAGKPGMNRFLRVTPAGKLRVDATKVKAEANFDGQYLLRCSDPKLSAADIAVGYKQLLEVERGWRDMKSVPDLRPVYHRLEERIRAHVILCWLALLLVRVAETRTATTWQVMRRELDRIHVGTFTGPTGVIRRTTTLTKAHTDLLARLGAPKPKQIVELTPVA
;
A
#
# COMPACT_ATOMS: atom_id res chain seq x y z
N MET A 1 38.40 13.15 19.58
CA MET A 1 38.50 11.68 19.44
C MET A 1 37.44 11.07 20.36
N THR A 2 36.28 10.73 19.80
CA THR A 2 35.13 10.21 20.55
C THR A 2 35.39 8.75 20.89
N ALA A 3 35.26 8.39 22.17
CA ALA A 3 35.43 7.03 22.65
C ALA A 3 34.37 6.14 22.00
N VAL A 4 34.83 5.18 21.18
CA VAL A 4 34.02 4.08 20.69
C VAL A 4 33.71 3.21 21.91
N GLY A 5 32.43 3.05 22.24
CA GLY A 5 31.98 2.21 23.35
C GLY A 5 32.51 0.80 23.17
N VAL A 6 33.38 0.37 24.07
CA VAL A 6 33.84 -1.02 24.14
C VAL A 6 32.63 -1.86 24.52
N VAL A 7 32.17 -2.70 23.60
CA VAL A 7 31.16 -3.73 23.87
C VAL A 7 31.74 -4.66 24.94
N ASP A 8 31.15 -4.69 26.13
CA ASP A 8 31.50 -5.62 27.20
C ASP A 8 31.02 -7.04 26.82
N PRO A 9 31.92 -7.97 26.46
CA PRO A 9 31.54 -9.29 25.99
C PRO A 9 30.90 -10.14 27.08
N ASP A 10 31.22 -9.89 28.35
CA ASP A 10 30.73 -10.70 29.47
C ASP A 10 29.32 -10.27 29.86
N ARG A 11 29.01 -8.97 29.75
CA ARG A 11 27.64 -8.46 29.86
C ARG A 11 26.74 -9.01 28.75
N TRP A 12 27.21 -9.02 27.51
CA TRP A 12 26.45 -9.56 26.38
C TRP A 12 26.19 -11.07 26.51
N ARG A 13 27.17 -11.83 27.02
CA ARG A 13 26.98 -13.25 27.33
C ARG A 13 25.93 -13.45 28.40
N ALA A 14 25.95 -12.67 29.48
CA ALA A 14 24.95 -12.76 30.55
C ALA A 14 23.53 -12.42 30.05
N GLU A 15 23.38 -11.40 29.20
CA GLU A 15 22.09 -11.04 28.60
C GLU A 15 21.58 -12.13 27.63
N LEU A 16 22.47 -12.76 26.86
CA LEU A 16 22.13 -13.89 25.98
C LEU A 16 21.76 -15.15 26.77
N ASP A 17 22.44 -15.41 27.89
CA ASP A 17 22.15 -16.54 28.78
C ASP A 17 20.80 -16.36 29.49
N ASP A 18 20.46 -15.13 29.94
CA ASP A 18 19.13 -14.82 30.49
C ASP A 18 18.04 -15.04 29.43
N LEU A 19 18.22 -14.51 28.22
CA LEU A 19 17.29 -14.70 27.11
C LEU A 19 17.12 -16.19 26.77
N THR A 20 18.22 -16.92 26.72
CA THR A 20 18.23 -18.37 26.48
C THR A 20 17.56 -19.14 27.61
N GLY A 21 17.71 -18.71 28.86
CA GLY A 21 17.01 -19.28 30.02
C GLY A 21 15.49 -19.06 29.94
N ARG A 22 15.07 -17.86 29.55
CA ARG A 22 13.65 -17.49 29.36
C ARG A 22 13.02 -18.29 28.22
N VAL A 23 13.69 -18.40 27.07
CA VAL A 23 13.22 -19.21 25.94
C VAL A 23 13.29 -20.72 26.28
N GLY A 24 14.33 -21.16 26.96
CA GLY A 24 14.52 -22.53 27.42
C GLY A 24 13.41 -23.00 28.35
N SER A 25 12.90 -22.12 29.23
CA SER A 25 11.78 -22.46 30.13
C SER A 25 10.52 -22.94 29.39
N ARG A 26 10.38 -22.65 28.09
CA ARG A 26 9.25 -23.04 27.25
C ARG A 26 9.30 -24.47 26.71
N PHE A 27 10.47 -25.12 26.73
CA PHE A 27 10.55 -26.53 26.36
C PHE A 27 10.45 -27.38 27.62
N ALA A 28 9.63 -28.43 27.63
CA ALA A 28 9.51 -29.31 28.79
C ALA A 28 10.79 -30.13 29.04
N ARG A 29 11.50 -30.55 27.98
CA ARG A 29 12.67 -31.45 28.03
C ARG A 29 13.98 -30.68 28.02
N VAL A 30 14.90 -31.03 28.93
CA VAL A 30 16.20 -30.34 29.12
C VAL A 30 17.08 -30.43 27.88
N GLU A 31 17.04 -31.54 27.15
CA GLU A 31 17.79 -31.75 25.91
C GLU A 31 17.33 -30.76 24.83
N THR A 32 16.02 -30.60 24.69
CA THR A 32 15.40 -29.65 23.75
C THR A 32 15.76 -28.20 24.11
N ARG A 33 15.79 -27.85 25.41
CA ARG A 33 16.26 -26.53 25.90
C ARG A 33 17.69 -26.25 25.48
N ARG A 34 18.59 -27.21 25.71
CA ARG A 34 20.01 -27.08 25.38
C ARG A 34 20.23 -26.93 23.88
N THR A 35 19.53 -27.72 23.08
CA THR A 35 19.60 -27.62 21.61
C THR A 35 19.04 -26.29 21.10
N ALA A 36 17.94 -25.78 21.69
CA ALA A 36 17.41 -24.46 21.35
C ALA A 36 18.40 -23.34 21.69
N GLY A 37 19.04 -23.40 22.87
CA GLY A 37 20.08 -22.44 23.25
C GLY A 37 21.28 -22.45 22.31
N ARG A 38 21.78 -23.64 21.94
CA ARG A 38 22.87 -23.77 20.95
C ARG A 38 22.48 -23.21 19.58
N MET A 39 21.26 -23.47 19.13
CA MET A 39 20.77 -22.96 17.85
C MET A 39 20.63 -21.43 17.86
N LEU A 40 20.12 -20.83 18.94
CA LEU A 40 20.01 -19.37 19.09
C LEU A 40 21.38 -18.70 19.12
N ALA A 41 22.34 -19.25 19.87
CA ALA A 41 23.72 -18.78 19.88
C ALA A 41 24.36 -18.84 18.47
N ALA A 42 24.12 -19.91 17.71
CA ALA A 42 24.58 -20.02 16.34
C ALA A 42 23.83 -19.10 15.36
N MET A 43 22.59 -18.71 15.65
CA MET A 43 21.84 -17.76 14.80
C MET A 43 22.41 -16.35 14.89
N VAL A 44 22.85 -15.92 16.07
CA VAL A 44 23.40 -14.57 16.28
C VAL A 44 24.86 -14.40 15.86
N SER A 45 25.53 -15.48 15.44
CA SER A 45 26.90 -15.41 14.91
C SER A 45 26.97 -14.86 13.48
N GLU A 46 28.16 -14.65 12.93
CA GLU A 46 28.37 -14.11 11.57
C GLU A 46 28.38 -15.18 10.46
N LEU A 47 27.72 -16.33 10.66
CA LEU A 47 27.70 -17.39 9.65
C LEU A 47 27.05 -16.92 8.33
N PRO A 48 27.63 -17.28 7.16
CA PRO A 48 27.13 -16.89 5.85
C PRO A 48 25.78 -17.53 5.50
N ALA A 49 25.46 -18.68 6.10
CA ALA A 49 24.17 -19.36 5.94
C ALA A 49 23.63 -19.84 7.30
N LYS A 50 22.33 -19.64 7.53
CA LYS A 50 21.63 -19.96 8.79
C LYS A 50 20.68 -21.14 8.62
N ASN A 51 21.19 -22.24 8.08
CA ASN A 51 20.45 -23.51 7.96
C ASN A 51 20.86 -24.48 9.08
N CYS A 52 20.09 -25.55 9.31
CA CYS A 52 20.34 -26.50 10.41
C CYS A 52 21.74 -27.14 10.36
N TRP A 53 22.33 -27.30 9.18
CA TRP A 53 23.68 -27.84 9.02
C TRP A 53 24.73 -26.85 9.51
N SER A 54 24.75 -25.64 8.94
CA SER A 54 25.71 -24.59 9.30
C SER A 54 25.59 -24.16 10.76
N LEU A 55 24.38 -24.18 11.32
CA LEU A 55 24.15 -23.88 12.73
C LEU A 55 24.65 -25.00 13.65
N ALA A 56 24.42 -26.27 13.29
CA ALA A 56 24.88 -27.42 14.06
C ALA A 56 26.41 -27.51 14.07
N GLU A 57 27.04 -27.33 12.91
CA GLU A 57 28.50 -27.30 12.78
C GLU A 57 29.12 -26.19 13.63
N HIS A 58 28.54 -24.98 13.60
CA HIS A 58 28.99 -23.86 14.45
C HIS A 58 28.77 -24.11 15.94
N ALA A 59 27.70 -24.84 16.30
CA ALA A 59 27.42 -25.24 17.67
C ALA A 59 28.30 -26.41 18.17
N GLY A 60 29.15 -26.99 17.31
CA GLY A 60 30.01 -28.13 17.62
C GLY A 60 29.31 -29.49 17.56
N ASP A 61 28.11 -29.55 16.99
CA ASP A 61 27.37 -30.80 16.79
C ASP A 61 27.88 -31.53 15.52
N THR A 62 27.97 -32.86 15.57
CA THR A 62 28.47 -33.69 14.45
C THR A 62 27.46 -33.89 13.31
N SER A 63 26.19 -33.52 13.54
CA SER A 63 25.09 -33.70 12.59
C SER A 63 24.00 -32.63 12.83
N PRO A 64 23.18 -32.31 11.81
CA PRO A 64 22.08 -31.35 11.94
C PRO A 64 20.87 -31.91 12.69
N ASP A 65 20.85 -33.21 12.99
CA ASP A 65 19.65 -33.96 13.37
C ASP A 65 19.00 -33.40 14.62
N ALA A 66 19.78 -33.01 15.62
CA ALA A 66 19.25 -32.40 16.85
C ALA A 66 18.48 -31.10 16.57
N MET A 67 19.00 -30.24 15.67
CA MET A 67 18.36 -28.98 15.30
C MET A 67 17.16 -29.21 14.36
N GLN A 68 17.23 -30.19 13.46
CA GLN A 68 16.10 -30.59 12.62
C GLN A 68 14.96 -31.19 13.45
N HIS A 69 15.28 -32.05 14.43
CA HIS A 69 14.32 -32.60 15.37
C HIS A 69 13.72 -31.51 16.26
N LEU A 70 14.52 -30.55 16.71
CA LEU A 70 14.02 -29.37 17.44
C LEU A 70 12.95 -28.65 16.62
N LEU A 71 13.23 -28.30 15.35
CA LEU A 71 12.27 -27.57 14.51
C LEU A 71 11.03 -28.39 14.11
N SER A 72 11.20 -29.70 13.90
CA SER A 72 10.12 -30.56 13.38
C SER A 72 9.22 -31.17 14.45
N SER A 73 9.73 -31.35 15.67
CA SER A 73 9.08 -32.19 16.68
C SER A 73 9.07 -31.64 18.11
N ALA A 74 9.76 -30.53 18.38
CA ALA A 74 9.72 -29.96 19.71
C ALA A 74 8.33 -29.42 20.04
N VAL A 75 7.83 -29.83 21.21
CA VAL A 75 6.61 -29.29 21.79
C VAL A 75 7.02 -28.15 22.71
N VAL A 76 6.61 -26.94 22.34
CA VAL A 76 6.77 -25.73 23.12
C VAL A 76 5.50 -25.51 23.94
N ASP A 77 5.65 -25.17 25.21
CA ASP A 77 4.54 -24.75 26.06
C ASP A 77 4.16 -23.30 25.71
N ASP A 78 3.22 -23.16 24.76
CA ASP A 78 2.86 -21.89 24.11
C ASP A 78 1.49 -21.34 24.56
N GLU A 79 0.84 -21.93 25.57
CA GLU A 79 -0.54 -21.54 25.96
C GLU A 79 -0.65 -20.03 26.29
N ALA A 80 0.30 -19.46 27.03
CA ALA A 80 0.31 -18.04 27.36
C ALA A 80 0.60 -17.11 26.17
N HIS A 81 1.37 -17.57 25.17
CA HIS A 81 1.76 -16.74 24.01
C HIS A 81 0.68 -16.75 22.91
N LEU A 82 -0.06 -17.85 22.79
CA LEU A 82 -1.21 -17.93 21.88
C LEU A 82 -2.31 -16.97 22.30
N GLU A 83 -2.62 -16.88 23.60
CA GLU A 83 -3.60 -15.91 24.11
C GLU A 83 -3.19 -14.46 23.83
N GLU A 84 -1.92 -14.12 24.01
CA GLU A 84 -1.36 -12.79 23.71
C GLU A 84 -1.40 -12.45 22.20
N LEU A 85 -0.99 -13.39 21.33
CA LEU A 85 -1.04 -13.24 19.88
C LEU A 85 -2.47 -13.12 19.33
N ILE A 86 -3.42 -13.83 19.93
CA ILE A 86 -4.83 -13.85 19.53
C ILE A 86 -5.57 -12.63 20.07
N ALA A 87 -5.25 -12.16 21.29
CA ALA A 87 -5.80 -10.92 21.85
C ALA A 87 -5.50 -9.71 20.95
N GLY A 88 -4.34 -9.70 20.29
CA GLY A 88 -3.98 -8.68 19.29
C GLY A 88 -4.69 -8.82 17.92
N LYS A 89 -5.48 -9.88 17.69
CA LYS A 89 -6.14 -10.18 16.40
C LYS A 89 -7.64 -10.43 16.57
N PRO A 90 -8.44 -9.37 16.81
CA PRO A 90 -9.88 -9.48 17.10
C PRO A 90 -10.67 -10.21 15.99
N GLY A 91 -10.23 -10.10 14.73
CA GLY A 91 -10.86 -10.81 13.61
C GLY A 91 -10.68 -12.32 13.61
N MET A 92 -9.59 -12.83 14.19
CA MET A 92 -9.32 -14.27 14.30
C MET A 92 -9.87 -14.85 15.60
N ASN A 93 -9.82 -14.08 16.69
CA ASN A 93 -10.29 -14.50 18.00
C ASN A 93 -11.77 -14.95 17.98
N ARG A 94 -12.62 -14.29 17.18
CA ARG A 94 -14.03 -14.67 17.06
C ARG A 94 -14.27 -16.12 16.62
N PHE A 95 -13.33 -16.73 15.89
CA PHE A 95 -13.43 -18.10 15.36
C PHE A 95 -12.79 -19.17 16.24
N LEU A 96 -12.22 -18.79 17.38
CA LEU A 96 -11.55 -19.71 18.28
C LEU A 96 -12.46 -20.02 19.49
N ARG A 97 -12.27 -21.22 20.03
CA ARG A 97 -12.88 -21.68 21.28
C ARG A 97 -11.81 -22.34 22.15
N VAL A 98 -11.91 -22.15 23.45
CA VAL A 98 -11.07 -22.83 24.43
C VAL A 98 -11.77 -24.12 24.85
N THR A 99 -11.05 -25.24 24.79
CA THR A 99 -11.55 -26.53 25.28
C THR A 99 -11.43 -26.62 26.79
N PRO A 100 -12.16 -27.52 27.47
CA PRO A 100 -12.03 -27.70 28.92
C PRO A 100 -10.61 -28.03 29.40
N ALA A 101 -9.76 -28.53 28.50
CA ALA A 101 -8.35 -28.83 28.74
C ALA A 101 -7.41 -27.64 28.43
N GLY A 102 -7.91 -26.40 28.36
CA GLY A 102 -7.13 -25.19 28.09
C GLY A 102 -6.74 -24.96 26.62
N LYS A 103 -6.86 -25.97 25.76
CA LYS A 103 -6.41 -25.88 24.37
C LYS A 103 -7.33 -25.04 23.50
N LEU A 104 -6.76 -24.13 22.72
CA LEU A 104 -7.43 -23.39 21.66
C LEU A 104 -7.73 -24.29 20.45
N ARG A 105 -8.97 -24.21 19.96
CA ARG A 105 -9.44 -24.90 18.75
C ARG A 105 -10.30 -23.97 17.91
N VAL A 106 -10.31 -24.20 16.60
CA VAL A 106 -11.23 -23.51 15.70
C VAL A 106 -12.67 -23.97 15.98
N ASP A 107 -13.57 -23.01 16.08
CA ASP A 107 -15.01 -23.25 16.18
C ASP A 107 -15.60 -23.43 14.77
N ALA A 108 -15.72 -24.69 14.36
CA ALA A 108 -16.27 -25.05 13.05
C ALA A 108 -17.70 -24.52 12.82
N THR A 109 -18.48 -24.31 13.89
CA THR A 109 -19.84 -23.79 13.80
C THR A 109 -19.82 -22.32 13.38
N LYS A 110 -18.94 -21.52 14.00
CA LYS A 110 -18.77 -20.11 13.65
C LYS A 110 -18.19 -19.92 12.25
N VAL A 111 -17.24 -20.78 11.86
CA VAL A 111 -16.71 -20.78 10.49
C VAL A 111 -17.82 -21.09 9.48
N LYS A 112 -18.65 -22.10 9.74
CA LYS A 112 -19.77 -22.45 8.87
C LYS A 112 -20.84 -21.35 8.79
N ALA A 113 -21.09 -20.64 9.89
CA ALA A 113 -22.00 -19.51 9.90
C ALA A 113 -21.47 -18.34 9.08
N GLU A 114 -20.16 -18.04 9.20
CA GLU A 114 -19.51 -16.96 8.45
C GLU A 114 -19.47 -17.25 6.95
N ALA A 115 -19.27 -18.51 6.55
CA ALA A 115 -19.25 -18.94 5.15
C ALA A 115 -20.55 -18.58 4.39
N ASN A 116 -21.67 -18.36 5.08
CA ASN A 116 -22.91 -17.89 4.44
C ASN A 116 -22.83 -16.43 3.95
N PHE A 117 -21.90 -15.65 4.48
CA PHE A 117 -21.67 -14.26 4.09
C PHE A 117 -20.54 -14.10 3.07
N ASP A 118 -19.82 -15.19 2.76
CA ASP A 118 -18.78 -15.16 1.73
C ASP A 118 -19.39 -14.84 0.36
N GLY A 119 -18.86 -13.80 -0.29
CA GLY A 119 -19.38 -13.29 -1.56
C GLY A 119 -20.59 -12.37 -1.45
N GLN A 120 -21.07 -12.06 -0.23
CA GLN A 120 -22.11 -11.06 0.00
C GLN A 120 -21.49 -9.69 0.36
N TYR A 121 -22.00 -8.62 -0.25
CA TYR A 121 -21.60 -7.25 0.07
C TYR A 121 -22.58 -6.63 1.06
N LEU A 122 -22.15 -6.43 2.30
CA LEU A 122 -22.93 -5.69 3.30
C LEU A 122 -22.56 -4.20 3.23
N LEU A 123 -23.52 -3.37 2.81
CA LEU A 123 -23.39 -1.91 2.84
C LEU A 123 -23.98 -1.39 4.14
N ARG A 124 -23.13 -0.83 5.01
CA ARG A 124 -23.55 -0.19 6.26
C ARG A 124 -23.60 1.33 6.06
N CYS A 125 -24.77 1.94 6.24
CA CYS A 125 -24.96 3.38 6.20
C CYS A 125 -25.39 3.89 7.59
N SER A 126 -24.86 5.04 8.01
CA SER A 126 -25.26 5.71 9.25
C SER A 126 -26.49 6.61 9.09
N ASP A 127 -26.91 6.89 7.85
CA ASP A 127 -28.09 7.71 7.56
C ASP A 127 -29.33 6.81 7.44
N PRO A 128 -30.31 6.93 8.38
CA PRO A 128 -31.52 6.12 8.36
C PRO A 128 -32.53 6.56 7.29
N LYS A 129 -32.33 7.70 6.63
CA LYS A 129 -33.27 8.26 5.64
C LYS A 129 -32.97 7.79 4.22
N LEU A 130 -31.77 7.30 3.95
CA LEU A 130 -31.39 6.81 2.63
C LEU A 130 -32.02 5.44 2.36
N SER A 131 -32.58 5.28 1.17
CA SER A 131 -33.08 4.00 0.73
C SER A 131 -31.92 3.03 0.46
N ALA A 132 -32.18 1.72 0.55
CA ALA A 132 -31.18 0.71 0.17
C ALA A 132 -30.69 0.87 -1.28
N ALA A 133 -31.56 1.33 -2.18
CA ALA A 133 -31.20 1.61 -3.57
C ALA A 133 -30.22 2.77 -3.67
N ASP A 134 -30.48 3.88 -2.96
CA ASP A 134 -29.59 5.05 -2.95
C ASP A 134 -28.24 4.74 -2.30
N ILE A 135 -28.24 3.93 -1.23
CA ILE A 135 -27.01 3.43 -0.60
C ILE A 135 -26.20 2.60 -1.60
N ALA A 136 -26.85 1.70 -2.35
CA ALA A 136 -26.19 0.89 -3.36
C ALA A 136 -25.64 1.73 -4.53
N VAL A 137 -26.40 2.73 -4.98
CA VAL A 137 -25.95 3.68 -6.02
C VAL A 137 -24.77 4.50 -5.52
N GLY A 138 -24.84 5.05 -4.31
CA GLY A 138 -23.76 5.80 -3.68
C GLY A 138 -22.49 4.96 -3.52
N TYR A 139 -22.61 3.70 -3.08
CA TYR A 139 -21.48 2.79 -3.02
C TYR A 139 -20.87 2.52 -4.40
N LYS A 140 -21.69 2.38 -5.45
CA LYS A 140 -21.19 2.21 -6.82
C LYS A 140 -20.44 3.43 -7.35
N GLN A 141 -20.64 4.63 -6.79
CA GLN A 141 -19.81 5.80 -7.11
C GLN A 141 -18.35 5.64 -6.65
N LEU A 142 -18.04 4.67 -5.78
CA LEU A 142 -16.66 4.30 -5.46
C LEU A 142 -15.88 3.91 -6.72
N LEU A 143 -16.54 3.31 -7.73
CA LEU A 143 -15.91 3.02 -9.02
C LEU A 143 -15.47 4.28 -9.76
N GLU A 144 -16.20 5.39 -9.65
CA GLU A 144 -15.78 6.68 -10.20
C GLU A 144 -14.60 7.26 -9.42
N VAL A 145 -14.56 7.05 -8.11
CA VAL A 145 -13.40 7.40 -7.27
C VAL A 145 -12.18 6.60 -7.74
N GLU A 146 -12.27 5.27 -7.82
CA GLU A 146 -11.19 4.40 -8.29
C GLU A 146 -10.75 4.73 -9.72
N ARG A 147 -11.72 5.03 -10.60
CA ARG A 147 -11.44 5.52 -11.95
C ARG A 147 -10.67 6.84 -11.88
N GLY A 148 -11.07 7.77 -11.02
CA GLY A 148 -10.32 9.00 -10.75
C GLY A 148 -8.89 8.75 -10.27
N TRP A 149 -8.68 7.77 -9.38
CA TRP A 149 -7.33 7.37 -8.93
C TRP A 149 -6.50 6.74 -10.06
N ARG A 150 -7.14 5.95 -10.95
CA ARG A 150 -6.49 5.35 -12.12
C ARG A 150 -6.14 6.40 -13.18
N ASP A 151 -7.06 7.32 -13.44
CA ASP A 151 -6.86 8.47 -14.31
C ASP A 151 -5.74 9.36 -13.77
N MET A 152 -5.69 9.64 -12.46
CA MET A 152 -4.62 10.42 -11.84
C MET A 152 -3.23 9.79 -12.04
N LYS A 153 -3.15 8.46 -12.13
CA LYS A 153 -1.89 7.75 -12.41
C LYS A 153 -1.51 7.74 -13.89
N SER A 154 -2.45 7.98 -14.81
CA SER A 154 -2.27 7.77 -16.25
C SER A 154 -2.47 9.00 -17.13
N VAL A 155 -3.40 9.89 -16.77
CA VAL A 155 -3.76 11.10 -17.50
C VAL A 155 -2.73 12.22 -17.37
N PRO A 156 -2.14 12.49 -16.19
CA PRO A 156 -1.08 13.47 -16.05
C PRO A 156 0.28 13.03 -16.60
N ASP A 157 0.42 11.76 -17.03
CA ASP A 157 1.73 11.16 -17.32
C ASP A 157 2.75 11.45 -16.20
N LEU A 158 2.24 11.42 -14.95
CA LEU A 158 3.00 11.68 -13.74
C LEU A 158 4.01 10.55 -13.58
N ARG A 159 5.18 10.72 -14.20
CA ARG A 159 6.35 9.91 -13.86
C ARG A 159 6.48 9.91 -12.34
N PRO A 160 6.92 8.81 -11.71
CA PRO A 160 7.10 8.78 -10.27
C PRO A 160 7.98 9.95 -9.81
N VAL A 161 7.37 10.94 -9.14
CA VAL A 161 8.10 12.06 -8.54
C VAL A 161 8.38 11.69 -7.10
N TYR A 162 9.58 11.17 -6.84
CA TYR A 162 9.97 10.71 -5.52
C TYR A 162 10.26 11.90 -4.58
N HIS A 163 9.24 12.36 -3.88
CA HIS A 163 9.37 13.35 -2.82
C HIS A 163 9.85 12.69 -1.52
N ARG A 164 10.89 13.25 -0.89
CA ARG A 164 11.45 12.76 0.39
C ARG A 164 11.08 13.59 1.61
N LEU A 165 10.64 14.84 1.39
CA LEU A 165 10.22 15.75 2.46
C LEU A 165 8.70 15.73 2.57
N GLU A 166 8.18 15.66 3.80
CA GLU A 166 6.74 15.56 4.07
C GLU A 166 5.94 16.68 3.41
N GLU A 167 6.39 17.92 3.52
CA GLU A 167 5.70 19.08 2.92
C GLU A 167 5.56 18.95 1.40
N ARG A 168 6.58 18.40 0.73
CA ARG A 168 6.55 18.17 -0.72
C ARG A 168 5.61 17.05 -1.10
N ILE A 169 5.53 15.99 -0.29
CA ILE A 169 4.56 14.90 -0.46
C ILE A 169 3.15 15.48 -0.35
N ARG A 170 2.88 16.27 0.70
CA ARG A 170 1.57 16.90 0.93
C ARG A 170 1.18 17.83 -0.22
N ALA A 171 2.09 18.71 -0.65
CA ALA A 171 1.86 19.61 -1.76
C ALA A 171 1.55 18.86 -3.06
N HIS A 172 2.31 17.79 -3.35
CA HIS A 172 2.08 16.96 -4.53
C HIS A 172 0.70 16.29 -4.52
N VAL A 173 0.31 15.68 -3.39
CA VAL A 173 -1.00 15.05 -3.24
C VAL A 173 -2.12 16.06 -3.44
N ILE A 174 -2.00 17.27 -2.87
CA ILE A 174 -2.98 18.34 -3.05
C ILE A 174 -3.08 18.75 -4.52
N LEU A 175 -1.96 18.96 -5.21
CA LEU A 175 -1.94 19.31 -6.63
C LEU A 175 -2.58 18.23 -7.51
N CYS A 176 -2.29 16.96 -7.23
CA CYS A 176 -2.90 15.83 -7.93
C CYS A 176 -4.42 15.76 -7.70
N TRP A 177 -4.88 16.01 -6.46
CA TRP A 177 -6.31 16.10 -6.15
C TRP A 177 -6.98 17.28 -6.87
N LEU A 178 -6.36 18.47 -6.88
CA LEU A 178 -6.86 19.64 -7.60
C LEU A 178 -6.94 19.39 -9.12
N ALA A 179 -5.93 18.72 -9.70
CA ALA A 179 -5.95 18.35 -11.11
C ALA A 179 -7.11 17.39 -11.42
N LEU A 180 -7.33 16.38 -10.58
CA LEU A 180 -8.46 15.46 -10.71
C LEU A 180 -9.80 16.20 -10.57
N LEU A 181 -9.92 17.12 -9.62
CA LEU A 181 -11.12 17.94 -9.45
C LEU A 181 -11.43 18.76 -10.70
N LEU A 182 -10.42 19.42 -11.30
CA LEU A 182 -10.58 20.16 -12.54
C LEU A 182 -11.04 19.27 -13.70
N VAL A 183 -10.44 18.09 -13.86
CA VAL A 183 -10.86 17.09 -14.84
C VAL A 183 -12.34 16.74 -14.64
N ARG A 184 -12.77 16.45 -13.41
CA ARG A 184 -14.15 16.04 -13.12
C ARG A 184 -15.16 17.17 -13.30
N VAL A 185 -14.80 18.41 -12.95
CA VAL A 185 -15.63 19.59 -13.25
C VAL A 185 -15.79 19.76 -14.76
N ALA A 186 -14.71 19.60 -15.53
CA ALA A 186 -14.76 19.68 -16.99
C ALA A 186 -15.64 18.57 -17.60
N GLU A 187 -15.47 17.32 -17.16
CA GLU A 187 -16.29 16.20 -17.65
C GLU A 187 -17.76 16.38 -17.33
N THR A 188 -18.07 16.85 -16.11
CA THR A 188 -19.46 17.10 -15.66
C THR A 188 -20.11 18.22 -16.46
N ARG A 189 -19.39 19.33 -16.71
CA ARG A 189 -19.92 20.47 -17.47
C ARG A 189 -20.13 20.16 -18.95
N THR A 190 -19.25 19.34 -19.53
CA THR A 190 -19.29 19.05 -20.96
C THR A 190 -20.08 17.78 -21.31
N ALA A 191 -20.33 16.92 -20.32
CA ALA A 191 -20.85 15.55 -20.50
C ALA A 191 -19.98 14.71 -21.46
N THR A 192 -18.67 14.95 -21.47
CA THR A 192 -17.68 14.29 -22.34
C THR A 192 -16.47 13.89 -21.51
N THR A 193 -15.76 12.81 -21.88
CA THR A 193 -14.57 12.38 -21.13
C THR A 193 -13.38 13.31 -21.39
N TRP A 194 -12.48 13.41 -20.41
CA TRP A 194 -11.29 14.25 -20.51
C TRP A 194 -10.41 13.89 -21.71
N GLN A 195 -10.25 12.61 -22.04
CA GLN A 195 -9.40 12.19 -23.14
C GLN A 195 -9.93 12.67 -24.50
N VAL A 196 -11.26 12.71 -24.67
CA VAL A 196 -11.89 13.21 -25.90
C VAL A 196 -11.81 14.74 -25.94
N MET A 197 -12.15 15.41 -24.84
CA MET A 197 -12.03 16.87 -24.75
C MET A 197 -10.62 17.35 -25.02
N ARG A 198 -9.63 16.76 -24.35
CA ARG A 198 -8.21 17.07 -24.51
C ARG A 198 -7.79 16.89 -25.97
N ARG A 199 -8.16 15.77 -26.61
CA ARG A 199 -7.83 15.52 -28.02
C ARG A 199 -8.40 16.58 -28.97
N GLU A 200 -9.62 17.05 -28.72
CA GLU A 200 -10.22 18.10 -29.53
C GLU A 200 -9.57 19.47 -29.25
N LEU A 201 -9.36 19.82 -27.98
CA LEU A 201 -8.76 21.10 -27.62
C LEU A 201 -7.28 21.18 -28.02
N ASP A 202 -6.53 20.07 -27.97
CA ASP A 202 -5.14 19.96 -28.43
C ASP A 202 -5.01 20.23 -29.93
N ARG A 203 -6.09 20.15 -30.73
CA ARG A 203 -6.07 20.53 -32.15
C ARG A 203 -6.02 22.04 -32.37
N ILE A 204 -6.30 22.83 -31.34
CA ILE A 204 -6.24 24.29 -31.41
C ILE A 204 -4.78 24.72 -31.28
N HIS A 205 -4.17 25.14 -32.40
CA HIS A 205 -2.78 25.56 -32.45
C HIS A 205 -2.65 27.00 -32.93
N VAL A 206 -1.57 27.67 -32.54
CA VAL A 206 -1.16 28.95 -33.15
C VAL A 206 -0.08 28.65 -34.18
N GLY A 207 -0.41 28.86 -35.46
CA GLY A 207 0.53 28.79 -36.56
C GLY A 207 1.20 30.14 -36.80
N THR A 208 2.51 30.12 -37.06
CA THR A 208 3.28 31.29 -37.50
C THR A 208 3.45 31.23 -39.01
N PHE A 209 2.99 32.26 -39.71
CA PHE A 209 3.07 32.41 -41.15
C PHE A 209 4.00 33.57 -41.47
N THR A 210 5.10 33.28 -42.14
CA THR A 210 6.09 34.28 -42.56
C THR A 210 5.94 34.51 -44.06
N GLY A 211 5.78 35.77 -44.47
CA GLY A 211 5.69 36.15 -45.88
C GLY A 211 6.44 37.46 -46.17
N PRO A 212 6.48 37.89 -47.45
CA PRO A 212 7.15 39.11 -47.87
C PRO A 212 6.62 40.39 -47.18
N THR A 213 5.38 40.33 -46.68
CA THR A 213 4.68 41.44 -46.02
C THR A 213 4.81 41.43 -44.50
N GLY A 214 5.44 40.40 -43.91
CA GLY A 214 5.64 40.30 -42.47
C GLY A 214 5.39 38.91 -41.89
N VAL A 215 5.30 38.86 -40.56
CA VAL A 215 4.99 37.66 -39.77
C VAL A 215 3.58 37.79 -39.20
N ILE A 216 2.77 36.76 -39.40
CA ILE A 216 1.41 36.65 -38.87
C ILE A 216 1.32 35.42 -37.99
N ARG A 217 0.86 35.57 -36.75
CA ARG A 217 0.54 34.44 -35.87
C ARG A 217 -0.96 34.29 -35.77
N ARG A 218 -1.47 33.14 -36.22
CA ARG A 218 -2.91 32.88 -36.32
C ARG A 218 -3.28 31.57 -35.64
N THR A 219 -4.35 31.60 -34.85
CA THR A 219 -4.95 30.40 -34.28
C THR A 219 -5.71 29.63 -35.38
N THR A 220 -5.65 28.30 -35.34
CA THR A 220 -6.46 27.43 -36.19
C THR A 220 -7.93 27.83 -36.16
N THR A 221 -8.62 27.74 -37.29
CA THR A 221 -10.07 27.99 -37.36
C THR A 221 -10.80 27.02 -36.43
N LEU A 222 -11.60 27.56 -35.52
CA LEU A 222 -12.34 26.76 -34.56
C LEU A 222 -13.48 26.02 -35.26
N THR A 223 -13.58 24.72 -35.02
CA THR A 223 -14.72 23.90 -35.44
C THR A 223 -15.90 24.13 -34.49
N LYS A 224 -17.10 23.66 -34.88
CA LYS A 224 -18.28 23.66 -33.99
C LYS A 224 -18.00 22.92 -32.67
N ALA A 225 -17.29 21.78 -32.75
CA ALA A 225 -16.89 21.02 -31.57
C ALA A 225 -16.01 21.85 -30.62
N HIS A 226 -15.05 22.61 -31.14
CA HIS A 226 -14.21 23.50 -30.31
C HIS A 226 -15.06 24.59 -29.65
N THR A 227 -15.97 25.23 -30.40
CA THR A 227 -16.80 26.30 -29.84
C THR A 227 -17.78 25.81 -28.78
N ASP A 228 -18.37 24.64 -28.98
CA ASP A 228 -19.33 24.05 -28.05
C ASP A 228 -18.63 23.63 -26.75
N LEU A 229 -17.43 23.03 -26.85
CA LEU A 229 -16.60 22.68 -25.69
C LEU A 229 -16.19 23.91 -24.88
N LEU A 230 -15.64 24.94 -25.55
CA LEU A 230 -15.22 26.18 -24.88
C LEU A 230 -16.42 26.88 -24.19
N ALA A 231 -17.58 26.90 -24.83
CA ALA A 231 -18.80 27.46 -24.25
C ALA A 231 -19.25 26.70 -22.99
N ARG A 232 -19.30 25.36 -23.03
CA ARG A 232 -19.67 24.52 -21.87
C ARG A 232 -18.65 24.63 -20.73
N LEU A 233 -17.38 24.83 -21.04
CA LEU A 233 -16.32 25.06 -20.05
C LEU A 233 -16.36 26.47 -19.46
N GLY A 234 -17.07 27.42 -20.09
CA GLY A 234 -17.06 28.83 -19.73
C GLY A 234 -15.74 29.53 -20.09
N ALA A 235 -15.02 29.00 -21.06
CA ALA A 235 -13.73 29.54 -21.50
C ALA A 235 -13.90 30.51 -22.68
N PRO A 236 -13.15 31.62 -22.72
CA PRO A 236 -13.21 32.55 -23.84
C PRO A 236 -12.67 31.90 -25.11
N LYS A 237 -13.24 32.27 -26.26
CA LYS A 237 -12.73 31.82 -27.56
C LYS A 237 -11.37 32.49 -27.84
N PRO A 238 -10.34 31.72 -28.25
CA PRO A 238 -9.05 32.30 -28.59
C PRO A 238 -9.18 33.25 -29.78
N LYS A 239 -8.42 34.35 -29.75
CA LYS A 239 -8.37 35.30 -30.88
C LYS A 239 -7.83 34.60 -32.11
N GLN A 240 -8.44 34.87 -33.25
CA GLN A 240 -8.02 34.26 -34.51
C GLN A 240 -6.66 34.79 -34.95
N ILE A 241 -6.41 36.08 -34.80
CA ILE A 241 -5.11 36.70 -35.04
C ILE A 241 -4.50 37.06 -33.67
N VAL A 242 -3.31 36.51 -33.41
CA VAL A 242 -2.59 36.70 -32.15
C VAL A 242 -1.57 37.83 -32.29
N GLU A 243 -0.86 37.89 -33.42
CA GLU A 243 0.21 38.85 -33.67
C GLU A 243 0.32 39.17 -35.17
N LEU A 244 0.58 40.43 -35.50
CA LEU A 244 0.82 40.94 -36.85
C LEU A 244 2.05 41.84 -36.81
N THR A 245 3.15 41.40 -37.42
CA THR A 245 4.40 42.15 -37.48
C THR A 245 4.73 42.44 -38.94
N PRO A 246 4.40 43.64 -39.46
CA PRO A 246 4.70 44.00 -40.84
C PRO A 246 6.22 44.16 -41.05
N VAL A 247 6.69 43.97 -42.29
CA VAL A 247 8.06 44.35 -42.66
C VAL A 247 8.15 45.88 -42.69
N ALA A 248 9.18 46.43 -42.06
CA ALA A 248 9.45 47.87 -41.94
C ALA A 248 9.76 48.53 -43.29
#